data_AF-A0A011NRV2-F1
#
_entry.id   AF-A0A011NRV2-F1
#
_cell.length_a   1.000
_cell.length_b   1.000
_cell.length_c   1.000
_cell.angle_alpha   90.00
_cell.angle_beta   90.00
_cell.angle_gamma   90.00
#
_symmetry.space_group_name_H-M   'P 1'
#
loop_
_entity.id
_entity.type
_entity.pdbx_description
1 polymer ?
#
loop_
_entity_poly.entity_id
_entity_poly.type
_entity_poly.pdbx_seq_one_letter_code
_entity_poly.pdbx_strand_id
1 'polypeptide(L)'
;MALRVLPRSSLPLLAALAVGQPVLAGVTIFCCHDDSGKQVCGDILPPVCVGRAYREIGVSGRPVRTVEAPLTPEQRAQRAAEEQRRREQERLLNEQRRKDQALLNTYGSEKDIELMRARAERDVAAAIKAAEERIAEIRRQRKRFEDEAEFYKNRQLPPDVAKGLRDADQEIRAQESVIESKKKDRETIRLKYDDDLRRFVELSKRPPSGRP
;
A
#
# COMPACT_ATOMS: atom_id res chain seq x y z
N MET A 1 -58.10 -41.37 -15.41
CA MET A 1 -58.60 -39.99 -15.64
C MET A 1 -57.37 -39.09 -15.74
N ALA A 2 -57.00 -38.45 -16.84
CA ALA A 2 -57.59 -38.31 -18.16
C ALA A 2 -56.45 -38.30 -19.19
N LEU A 3 -56.60 -39.12 -20.24
CA LEU A 3 -55.75 -39.12 -21.44
C LEU A 3 -56.24 -38.03 -22.41
N ARG A 4 -55.32 -37.30 -23.06
CA ARG A 4 -55.50 -36.69 -24.40
C ARG A 4 -54.13 -36.64 -25.10
N VAL A 5 -53.79 -37.64 -25.91
CA VAL A 5 -53.97 -37.72 -27.38
C VAL A 5 -53.03 -36.77 -28.14
N LEU A 6 -51.98 -37.36 -28.76
CA LEU A 6 -51.18 -36.73 -29.82
C LEU A 6 -51.94 -36.71 -31.15
N PRO A 7 -51.64 -35.75 -32.02
CA PRO A 7 -51.63 -36.00 -33.46
C PRO A 7 -50.23 -35.74 -34.05
N ARG A 8 -49.72 -36.77 -34.75
CA ARG A 8 -48.75 -36.65 -35.85
C ARG A 8 -49.40 -35.87 -36.98
N SER A 9 -48.65 -34.99 -37.67
CA SER A 9 -48.74 -34.82 -39.13
C SER A 9 -47.71 -33.81 -39.68
N SER A 10 -46.90 -34.32 -40.61
CA SER A 10 -46.36 -33.70 -41.84
C SER A 10 -45.57 -32.38 -41.78
N LEU A 11 -44.26 -32.50 -42.08
CA LEU A 11 -43.42 -31.43 -42.65
C LEU A 11 -44.02 -30.86 -43.94
N PRO A 12 -43.89 -29.55 -44.14
CA PRO A 12 -43.33 -29.06 -45.39
C PRO A 12 -42.00 -28.32 -45.16
N LEU A 13 -40.98 -28.77 -45.91
CA LEU A 13 -39.68 -28.14 -46.10
C LEU A 13 -39.89 -26.78 -46.81
N LEU A 14 -39.97 -25.68 -46.07
CA LEU A 14 -39.84 -24.33 -46.63
C LEU A 14 -38.38 -23.89 -46.55
N ALA A 15 -37.72 -23.89 -47.72
CA ALA A 15 -36.47 -23.20 -47.94
C ALA A 15 -36.69 -21.69 -47.77
N ALA A 16 -36.36 -21.14 -46.60
CA ALA A 16 -36.24 -19.71 -46.41
C ALA A 16 -34.92 -19.24 -47.03
N LEU A 17 -35.02 -18.55 -48.16
CA LEU A 17 -33.91 -17.78 -48.73
C LEU A 17 -33.38 -16.83 -47.66
N ALA A 18 -32.14 -17.05 -47.24
CA ALA A 18 -31.37 -16.06 -46.52
C ALA A 18 -31.16 -14.86 -47.46
N VAL A 19 -32.03 -13.86 -47.36
CA VAL A 19 -31.79 -12.55 -47.96
C VAL A 19 -30.65 -11.94 -47.14
N GLY A 20 -29.42 -12.08 -47.63
CA GLY A 20 -28.29 -11.32 -47.13
C GLY A 20 -28.62 -9.85 -47.25
N GLN A 21 -28.86 -9.18 -46.13
CA GLN A 21 -28.97 -7.72 -46.14
C GLN A 21 -27.65 -7.18 -46.69
N PRO A 22 -27.66 -6.35 -47.74
CA PRO A 22 -26.45 -5.67 -48.16
C PRO A 22 -25.97 -4.85 -46.96
N VAL A 23 -24.78 -5.15 -46.47
CA VAL A 23 -24.05 -4.23 -45.60
C VAL A 23 -23.76 -3.04 -46.49
N LEU A 24 -24.63 -2.02 -46.42
CA LEU A 24 -24.32 -0.70 -46.96
C LEU A 24 -23.05 -0.24 -46.25
N ALA A 25 -21.92 -0.33 -46.94
CA ALA A 25 -20.73 0.41 -46.59
C ALA A 25 -21.11 1.90 -46.72
N GLY A 26 -21.65 2.46 -45.64
CA GLY A 26 -22.02 3.87 -45.61
C GLY A 26 -20.77 4.71 -45.86
N VAL A 27 -20.84 5.60 -46.86
CA VAL A 27 -19.77 6.57 -47.13
C VAL A 27 -19.59 7.43 -45.89
N THR A 28 -18.45 7.29 -45.21
CA THR A 28 -18.02 8.13 -44.09
C THR A 28 -17.08 9.20 -44.62
N ILE A 29 -17.46 10.47 -44.49
CA ILE A 29 -16.65 11.61 -44.94
C ILE A 29 -15.83 12.13 -43.76
N PHE A 30 -14.53 12.31 -43.93
CA PHE A 30 -13.65 12.84 -42.91
C PHE A 30 -13.41 14.33 -43.16
N CYS A 31 -13.68 15.19 -42.18
CA CYS A 31 -13.51 16.64 -42.28
C CYS A 31 -12.60 17.21 -41.19
N CYS A 32 -11.66 18.07 -41.54
CA CYS A 32 -10.87 18.86 -40.59
C CYS A 32 -10.73 20.32 -41.03
N HIS A 33 -10.09 21.15 -40.22
CA HIS A 33 -9.68 22.51 -40.62
C HIS A 33 -8.17 22.54 -40.93
N ASP A 34 -7.82 23.14 -42.07
CA ASP A 34 -6.42 23.39 -42.45
C ASP A 34 -5.82 24.59 -41.67
N ASP A 35 -4.55 24.93 -41.94
CA ASP A 35 -3.85 26.04 -41.26
C ASP A 35 -4.46 27.42 -41.54
N SER A 36 -5.23 27.54 -42.62
CA SER A 36 -5.97 28.76 -42.96
C SER A 36 -7.37 28.78 -42.33
N GLY A 37 -7.72 27.77 -41.53
CA GLY A 37 -9.04 27.59 -40.93
C GLY A 37 -10.11 27.08 -41.91
N LYS A 38 -9.76 26.77 -43.16
CA LYS A 38 -10.70 26.28 -44.17
C LYS A 38 -11.01 24.81 -43.91
N GLN A 39 -12.29 24.46 -44.01
CA GLN A 39 -12.74 23.08 -43.86
C GLN A 39 -12.36 22.27 -45.10
N VAL A 40 -11.64 21.17 -44.89
CA VAL A 40 -11.26 20.20 -45.92
C VAL A 40 -11.93 18.87 -45.57
N CYS A 41 -12.66 18.30 -46.53
CA CYS A 41 -13.38 17.04 -46.39
C CYS A 41 -13.01 16.06 -47.50
N GLY A 42 -13.00 14.77 -47.21
CA GLY A 42 -12.77 13.72 -48.21
C GLY A 42 -13.29 12.36 -47.77
N ASP A 43 -13.47 11.46 -48.74
CA ASP A 43 -13.91 10.08 -48.51
C ASP A 43 -12.83 9.23 -47.82
N ILE A 44 -11.57 9.66 -47.92
CA ILE A 44 -10.39 9.15 -47.21
C ILE A 44 -9.82 10.31 -46.39
N LEU A 45 -9.33 10.04 -45.18
CA LEU A 45 -8.74 11.05 -44.29
C LEU A 45 -7.68 11.89 -45.06
N PRO A 46 -7.94 13.18 -45.34
CA PRO A 46 -7.01 13.99 -46.11
C PRO A 46 -5.66 14.11 -45.40
N PRO A 47 -4.53 14.16 -46.12
CA PRO A 47 -3.20 14.24 -45.51
C PRO A 47 -3.03 15.48 -44.63
N VAL A 48 -3.70 16.59 -44.97
CA VAL A 48 -3.73 17.82 -44.17
C VAL A 48 -4.41 17.65 -42.80
N CYS A 49 -5.23 16.61 -42.63
CA CYS A 49 -5.94 16.30 -41.40
C CYS A 49 -5.17 15.34 -40.48
N VAL A 50 -4.05 14.77 -40.94
CA VAL A 50 -3.24 13.84 -40.15
C VAL A 50 -2.61 14.60 -38.98
N GLY A 51 -2.83 14.12 -37.76
CA GLY A 51 -2.32 14.76 -36.53
C GLY A 51 -3.13 15.96 -36.04
N ARG A 52 -4.33 16.19 -36.58
CA ARG A 52 -5.26 17.25 -36.15
C ARG A 52 -6.57 16.66 -35.64
N ALA A 53 -7.41 17.52 -35.08
CA ALA A 53 -8.79 17.15 -34.81
C ALA A 53 -9.57 17.02 -36.13
N TYR A 54 -10.30 15.92 -36.31
CA TYR A 54 -11.17 15.71 -37.47
C TYR A 54 -12.52 15.12 -37.04
N ARG A 55 -13.52 15.32 -37.88
CA ARG A 55 -14.90 14.84 -37.69
C ARG A 55 -15.22 13.81 -38.75
N GLU A 56 -15.75 12.67 -38.34
CA GLU A 56 -16.33 11.65 -39.20
C GLU A 56 -17.81 11.97 -39.39
N ILE A 57 -18.22 12.22 -40.64
CA ILE A 57 -19.58 12.59 -41.02
C ILE A 57 -20.22 11.39 -41.71
N GLY A 58 -21.35 10.94 -41.17
CA GLY A 58 -22.10 9.82 -41.74
C GLY A 58 -22.99 10.26 -42.91
N VAL A 59 -23.65 9.29 -43.53
CA VAL A 59 -24.54 9.49 -44.70
C VAL A 59 -25.65 10.52 -44.46
N SER A 60 -26.02 10.77 -43.19
CA SER A 60 -27.01 11.77 -42.78
C SER A 60 -26.49 13.21 -42.68
N GLY A 61 -25.21 13.45 -43.01
CA GLY A 61 -24.56 14.76 -42.89
C GLY A 61 -24.27 15.21 -41.46
N ARG A 62 -24.58 14.37 -40.46
CA ARG A 62 -24.28 14.63 -39.05
C ARG A 62 -22.93 14.01 -38.65
N PRO A 63 -22.16 14.68 -37.75
CA PRO A 63 -20.94 14.10 -37.22
C PRO A 63 -21.29 12.85 -36.40
N VAL A 64 -20.79 11.70 -36.85
CA VAL A 64 -20.92 10.41 -36.17
C VAL A 64 -19.86 10.29 -35.07
N ARG A 65 -18.68 10.87 -35.30
CA ARG A 65 -17.56 10.85 -34.36
C ARG A 65 -16.67 12.07 -34.53
N THR A 66 -16.15 12.60 -33.43
CA THR A 66 -15.14 13.67 -33.44
C THR A 66 -13.88 13.12 -32.81
N VAL A 67 -12.78 13.15 -33.55
CA VAL A 67 -11.45 12.75 -33.08
C VAL A 67 -10.68 14.02 -32.77
N GLU A 68 -10.24 14.16 -31.51
CA GLU A 68 -9.42 15.29 -31.08
C GLU A 68 -8.00 15.18 -31.62
N ALA A 69 -7.29 16.32 -31.70
CA ALA A 69 -5.88 16.31 -32.04
C ALA A 69 -5.08 15.48 -31.01
N PRO A 70 -4.04 14.75 -31.44
CA PRO A 70 -3.11 14.11 -30.52
C PRO A 70 -2.59 15.13 -29.51
N LEU A 71 -2.63 14.76 -28.23
CA LEU A 71 -2.15 15.62 -27.15
C LEU A 71 -0.70 16.03 -27.39
N THR A 72 -0.42 17.33 -27.19
CA THR A 72 0.95 17.84 -27.20
C THR A 72 1.82 17.08 -26.19
N PRO A 73 3.14 17.00 -26.41
CA PRO A 73 4.05 16.40 -25.44
C PRO A 73 3.86 16.95 -24.02
N GLU A 74 3.63 18.26 -23.85
CA GLU A 74 3.37 18.85 -22.53
C GLU A 74 2.04 18.39 -21.94
N GLN A 75 0.95 18.37 -22.72
CA GLN A 75 -0.36 17.89 -22.24
C GLN A 75 -0.34 16.40 -21.87
N ARG A 76 0.42 15.57 -22.62
CA ARG A 76 0.64 14.16 -22.25
C ARG A 76 1.40 14.04 -20.95
N ALA A 77 2.46 14.83 -20.77
CA ALA A 77 3.23 14.83 -19.52
C ALA A 77 2.39 15.28 -18.32
N GLN A 78 1.56 16.31 -18.48
CA GLN A 78 0.65 16.79 -17.42
C GLN A 78 -0.41 15.74 -17.04
N ARG A 79 -1.08 15.12 -18.02
CA ARG A 79 -2.05 14.05 -17.76
C ARG A 79 -1.39 12.84 -17.07
N ALA A 80 -0.19 12.45 -17.52
CA ALA A 80 0.55 11.36 -16.89
C ALA A 80 0.94 11.68 -15.44
N ALA A 81 1.37 12.92 -15.16
CA ALA A 81 1.68 13.35 -13.80
C ALA A 81 0.45 13.39 -12.89
N GLU A 82 -0.70 13.85 -13.40
CA GLU A 82 -1.96 13.84 -12.65
C GLU A 82 -2.45 12.42 -12.37
N GLU A 83 -2.42 11.55 -13.38
CA GLU A 83 -2.79 10.15 -13.21
C GLU A 83 -1.88 9.46 -12.18
N GLN A 84 -0.57 9.74 -12.21
CA GLN A 84 0.36 9.21 -11.23
C GLN A 84 0.04 9.70 -9.81
N ARG A 85 -0.29 10.99 -9.63
CA ARG A 85 -0.74 11.52 -8.34
C ARG A 85 -2.02 10.85 -7.86
N ARG A 86 -3.00 10.63 -8.75
CA ARG A 86 -4.25 9.93 -8.42
C ARG A 86 -3.99 8.48 -7.99
N ARG A 87 -3.17 7.75 -8.74
CA ARG A 87 -2.77 6.36 -8.42
C ARG A 87 -2.05 6.28 -7.08
N GLU A 88 -1.18 7.24 -6.77
CA GLU A 88 -0.48 7.34 -5.49
C GLU A 88 -1.48 7.57 -4.34
N GLN A 89 -2.42 8.50 -4.50
CA GLN A 89 -3.47 8.78 -3.50
C GLN A 89 -4.37 7.56 -3.28
N GLU A 90 -4.82 6.91 -4.34
CA GLU A 90 -5.61 5.67 -4.26
C GLU A 90 -4.84 4.55 -3.56
N ARG A 91 -3.54 4.41 -3.83
CA ARG A 91 -2.67 3.45 -3.15
C ARG A 91 -2.59 3.72 -1.65
N LEU A 92 -2.37 4.97 -1.24
CA LEU A 92 -2.30 5.37 0.17
C LEU A 92 -3.64 5.13 0.89
N LEU A 93 -4.77 5.46 0.27
CA LEU A 93 -6.10 5.19 0.81
C LEU A 93 -6.38 3.68 0.95
N ASN A 94 -6.00 2.89 -0.05
CA ASN A 94 -6.12 1.43 0.00
C ASN A 94 -5.26 0.83 1.10
N GLU A 95 -4.03 1.29 1.24
CA GLU A 95 -3.12 0.86 2.30
C GLU A 95 -3.69 1.19 3.68
N GLN A 96 -4.20 2.42 3.87
CA GLN A 96 -4.83 2.82 5.13
C GLN A 96 -6.04 1.93 5.45
N ARG A 97 -6.93 1.68 4.49
CA ARG A 97 -8.08 0.79 4.69
C ARG A 97 -7.65 -0.63 5.08
N ARG A 98 -6.58 -1.14 4.47
CA ARG A 98 -6.02 -2.45 4.83
C ARG A 98 -5.48 -2.47 6.25
N LYS A 99 -4.77 -1.42 6.67
CA LYS A 99 -4.27 -1.27 8.05
C LYS A 99 -5.41 -1.18 9.06
N ASP A 100 -6.42 -0.36 8.77
CA ASP A 100 -7.60 -0.20 9.61
C ASP A 100 -8.37 -1.53 9.78
N GLN A 101 -8.59 -2.25 8.68
CA GLN A 101 -9.25 -3.55 8.74
C GLN A 101 -8.42 -4.58 9.50
N ALA A 102 -7.10 -4.58 9.32
CA ALA A 102 -6.21 -5.45 10.07
C ALA A 102 -6.25 -5.14 11.57
N LEU A 103 -6.31 -3.85 11.96
CA LEU A 103 -6.42 -3.41 13.34
C LEU A 103 -7.72 -3.94 13.98
N LEU A 104 -8.87 -3.73 13.32
CA LEU A 104 -10.17 -4.22 13.78
C LEU A 104 -10.28 -5.75 13.80
N ASN A 105 -9.57 -6.45 12.92
CA ASN A 105 -9.53 -7.92 12.91
C ASN A 105 -8.60 -8.49 14.00
N THR A 106 -7.59 -7.73 14.42
CA THR A 106 -6.62 -8.18 15.42
C THR A 106 -7.16 -8.04 16.83
N TYR A 107 -7.91 -6.96 17.10
CA TYR A 107 -8.39 -6.62 18.44
C TYR A 107 -9.91 -6.59 18.47
N GLY A 108 -10.52 -7.26 19.45
CA GLY A 108 -11.98 -7.25 19.63
C GLY A 108 -12.47 -6.06 20.47
N SER A 109 -11.60 -5.46 21.25
CA SER A 109 -11.91 -4.36 22.16
C SER A 109 -10.68 -3.51 22.49
N GLU A 110 -10.91 -2.30 23.02
CA GLU A 110 -9.85 -1.44 23.57
C GLU A 110 -9.02 -2.17 24.64
N LYS A 111 -9.69 -2.99 25.46
CA LYS A 111 -9.05 -3.78 26.52
C LYS A 111 -8.09 -4.84 25.97
N ASP A 112 -8.36 -5.39 24.78
CA ASP A 112 -7.46 -6.35 24.14
C ASP A 112 -6.15 -5.67 23.71
N ILE A 113 -6.24 -4.42 23.21
CA ILE A 113 -5.08 -3.60 22.85
C ILE A 113 -4.23 -3.33 24.09
N GLU A 114 -4.85 -2.89 25.19
CA GLU A 114 -4.15 -2.63 26.45
C GLU A 114 -3.50 -3.90 27.02
N LEU A 115 -4.18 -5.04 26.95
CA LEU A 115 -3.62 -6.32 27.40
C LEU A 115 -2.40 -6.72 26.58
N MET A 116 -2.43 -6.53 25.27
CA MET A 116 -1.32 -6.83 24.36
C MET A 116 -0.15 -5.86 24.56
N ARG A 117 -0.43 -4.57 24.79
CA ARG A 117 0.57 -3.58 25.23
C ARG A 117 1.26 -4.04 26.51
N ALA A 118 0.47 -4.38 27.54
CA ALA A 118 1.01 -4.80 28.84
C ALA A 118 1.83 -6.10 28.75
N ARG A 119 1.49 -7.02 27.84
CA ARG A 119 2.32 -8.20 27.54
C ARG A 119 3.65 -7.80 26.93
N ALA A 120 3.63 -7.01 25.85
CA ALA A 120 4.83 -6.56 25.16
C ALA A 120 5.76 -5.74 26.07
N GLU A 121 5.21 -4.84 26.89
CA GLU A 121 5.99 -4.07 27.87
C GLU A 121 6.62 -4.96 28.95
N ARG A 122 5.92 -6.01 29.39
CA ARG A 122 6.47 -6.97 30.37
C ARG A 122 7.64 -7.75 29.82
N ASP A 123 7.60 -8.18 28.57
CA ASP A 123 8.70 -8.92 27.94
C ASP A 123 9.96 -8.05 27.85
N VAL A 124 9.81 -6.78 27.47
CA VAL A 124 10.93 -5.82 27.45
C VAL A 124 11.42 -5.50 28.85
N ALA A 125 10.52 -5.34 29.82
CA ALA A 125 10.89 -5.11 31.22
C ALA A 125 11.68 -6.29 31.81
N ALA A 126 11.31 -7.53 31.47
CA ALA A 126 12.04 -8.72 31.87
C ALA A 126 13.46 -8.74 31.27
N ALA A 127 13.61 -8.36 30.00
CA ALA A 127 14.92 -8.25 29.35
C ALA A 127 15.81 -7.17 29.99
N ILE A 128 15.25 -6.00 30.33
CA ILE A 128 15.97 -4.95 31.06
C ILE A 128 16.44 -5.48 32.42
N LYS A 129 15.54 -6.11 33.18
CA LYS A 129 15.86 -6.66 34.49
C LYS A 129 16.98 -7.71 34.42
N ALA A 130 16.95 -8.59 33.42
CA ALA A 130 18.02 -9.58 33.22
C ALA A 130 19.38 -8.92 32.94
N ALA A 131 19.42 -7.85 32.14
CA ALA A 131 20.65 -7.08 31.90
C ALA A 131 21.14 -6.36 33.17
N GLU A 132 20.22 -5.80 33.97
CA GLU A 132 20.55 -5.18 35.27
C GLU A 132 21.12 -6.21 36.26
N GLU A 133 20.53 -7.40 36.34
CA GLU A 133 21.03 -8.51 37.15
C GLU A 133 22.43 -8.96 36.69
N ARG A 134 22.68 -8.99 35.38
CA ARG A 134 24.00 -9.28 34.82
C ARG A 134 25.02 -8.21 35.16
N ILE A 135 24.67 -6.92 35.08
CA ILE A 135 25.53 -5.81 35.53
C ILE A 135 25.88 -5.97 37.01
N ALA A 136 24.90 -6.32 37.86
CA ALA A 136 25.15 -6.53 39.28
C ALA A 136 26.14 -7.68 39.53
N GLU A 137 26.06 -8.75 38.75
CA GLU A 137 27.04 -9.86 38.79
C GLU A 137 28.44 -9.41 38.38
N ILE A 138 28.57 -8.71 37.24
CA ILE A 138 29.86 -8.23 36.75
C ILE A 138 30.47 -7.23 37.74
N ARG A 139 29.66 -6.35 38.36
CA ARG A 139 30.13 -5.43 39.41
C ARG A 139 30.66 -6.18 40.63
N ARG A 140 30.04 -7.29 41.03
CA ARG A 140 30.58 -8.14 42.12
C ARG A 140 31.91 -8.77 41.74
N GLN A 141 32.07 -9.21 40.48
CA GLN A 141 33.34 -9.75 40.00
C GLN A 141 34.43 -8.67 39.92
N ARG A 142 34.09 -7.51 39.36
CA ARG A 142 34.96 -6.33 39.27
C ARG A 142 35.49 -5.93 40.64
N LYS A 143 34.62 -5.92 41.65
CA LYS A 143 35.01 -5.61 43.04
C LYS A 143 36.12 -6.54 43.55
N ARG A 144 36.12 -7.83 43.19
CA ARG A 144 37.21 -8.74 43.59
C ARG A 144 38.56 -8.32 43.00
N PHE A 145 38.57 -7.88 41.74
CA PHE A 145 39.77 -7.34 41.12
C PHE A 145 40.17 -5.97 41.69
N GLU A 146 39.21 -5.15 42.10
CA GLU A 146 39.49 -3.88 42.80
C GLU A 146 40.13 -4.13 44.16
N ASP A 147 39.55 -5.04 44.95
CA ASP A 147 40.06 -5.45 46.26
C ASP A 147 41.50 -6.00 46.11
N GLU A 148 41.76 -6.83 45.09
CA GLU A 148 43.12 -7.33 44.78
C GLU A 148 44.08 -6.21 44.35
N ALA A 149 43.61 -5.27 43.52
CA ALA A 149 44.40 -4.13 43.07
C ALA A 149 44.84 -3.23 44.25
N GLU A 150 44.09 -3.18 45.35
CA GLU A 150 44.47 -2.40 46.53
C GLU A 150 45.79 -2.85 47.16
N PHE A 151 46.11 -4.15 47.08
CA PHE A 151 47.38 -4.69 47.59
C PHE A 151 48.60 -4.24 46.77
N TYR A 152 48.37 -3.72 45.56
CA TYR A 152 49.39 -3.22 44.64
C TYR A 152 49.40 -1.69 44.55
N LYS A 153 48.79 -0.98 45.50
CA LYS A 153 48.89 0.49 45.58
C LYS A 153 50.37 0.92 45.55
N ASN A 154 50.75 1.69 44.53
CA ASN A 154 52.13 2.14 44.20
C ASN A 154 53.07 1.10 43.56
N ARG A 155 52.55 -0.03 43.08
CA ARG A 155 53.29 -1.03 42.30
C ARG A 155 52.56 -1.31 40.98
N GLN A 156 53.24 -1.96 40.04
CA GLN A 156 52.61 -2.39 38.80
C GLN A 156 51.56 -3.46 39.10
N LEU A 157 50.32 -3.26 38.63
CA LEU A 157 49.25 -4.24 38.76
C LEU A 157 49.62 -5.53 38.00
N PRO A 158 49.31 -6.72 38.54
CA PRO A 158 49.38 -7.96 37.77
C PRO A 158 48.57 -7.87 36.47
N PRO A 159 49.07 -8.40 35.34
CA PRO A 159 48.37 -8.36 34.05
C PRO A 159 46.95 -8.91 34.12
N ASP A 160 46.71 -9.94 34.92
CA ASP A 160 45.41 -10.59 35.07
C ASP A 160 44.40 -9.69 35.78
N VAL A 161 44.81 -8.96 36.82
CA VAL A 161 43.95 -7.99 37.53
C VAL A 161 43.60 -6.82 36.64
N ALA A 162 44.59 -6.26 35.94
CA ALA A 162 44.38 -5.16 35.00
C ALA A 162 43.51 -5.58 33.80
N LYS A 163 43.60 -6.84 33.35
CA LYS A 163 42.71 -7.41 32.34
C LYS A 163 41.30 -7.60 32.89
N GLY A 164 41.15 -8.19 34.08
CA GLY A 164 39.85 -8.42 34.72
C GLY A 164 39.04 -7.14 34.93
N LEU A 165 39.68 -6.04 35.36
CA LEU A 165 39.03 -4.73 35.48
C LEU A 165 38.56 -4.19 34.13
N ARG A 166 39.41 -4.26 33.10
CA ARG A 166 39.06 -3.78 31.75
C ARG A 166 37.94 -4.59 31.11
N ASP A 167 37.99 -5.91 31.23
CA ASP A 167 36.98 -6.81 30.70
C ASP A 167 35.62 -6.55 31.38
N ALA A 168 35.62 -6.40 32.72
CA ALA A 168 34.41 -6.07 33.46
C ALA A 168 33.83 -4.69 33.07
N ASP A 169 34.67 -3.67 32.90
CA ASP A 169 34.22 -2.35 32.44
C ASP A 169 33.61 -2.39 31.04
N GLN A 170 34.20 -3.17 30.13
CA GLN A 170 33.67 -3.36 28.78
C GLN A 170 32.34 -4.10 28.80
N GLU A 171 32.22 -5.16 29.61
CA GLU A 171 30.98 -5.93 29.71
C GLU A 171 29.86 -5.11 30.35
N ILE A 172 30.14 -4.31 31.38
CA ILE A 172 29.16 -3.37 31.98
C ILE A 172 28.66 -2.41 30.92
N ARG A 173 29.54 -1.75 30.15
CA ARG A 173 29.14 -0.82 29.09
C ARG A 173 28.30 -1.50 28.00
N ALA A 174 28.63 -2.75 27.66
CA ALA A 174 27.84 -3.52 26.70
C ALA A 174 26.43 -3.78 27.22
N GLN A 175 26.27 -4.18 28.49
CA GLN A 175 24.96 -4.38 29.10
C GLN A 175 24.17 -3.07 29.27
N GLU A 176 24.84 -1.96 29.59
CA GLU A 176 24.20 -0.62 29.65
C GLU A 176 23.64 -0.21 28.29
N SER A 177 24.37 -0.48 27.20
CA SER A 177 23.89 -0.25 25.83
C SER A 177 22.65 -1.10 25.50
N VAL A 178 22.62 -2.36 25.95
CA VAL A 178 21.44 -3.24 25.81
C VAL A 178 20.23 -2.65 26.56
N ILE A 179 20.43 -2.17 27.79
CA ILE A 179 19.37 -1.53 28.58
C ILE A 179 18.82 -0.30 27.86
N GLU A 180 19.68 0.59 27.37
CA GLU A 180 19.25 1.81 26.67
C GLU A 180 18.51 1.48 25.36
N SER A 181 18.96 0.48 24.62
CA SER A 181 18.24 -0.03 23.45
C SER A 181 16.85 -0.55 23.84
N LYS A 182 16.75 -1.37 24.89
CA LYS A 182 15.46 -1.91 25.36
C LYS A 182 14.52 -0.84 25.92
N LYS A 183 15.04 0.22 26.54
CA LYS A 183 14.22 1.37 26.94
C LYS A 183 13.60 2.08 25.74
N LYS A 184 14.36 2.25 24.64
CA LYS A 184 13.83 2.80 23.37
C LYS A 184 12.81 1.87 22.73
N ASP A 185 13.04 0.56 22.77
CA ASP A 185 12.07 -0.44 22.31
C ASP A 185 10.76 -0.31 23.09
N ARG A 186 10.84 -0.18 24.43
CA ARG A 186 9.65 0.00 25.29
C ARG A 186 8.88 1.25 24.92
N GLU A 187 9.55 2.37 24.65
CA GLU A 187 8.89 3.61 24.23
C GLU A 187 8.25 3.47 22.85
N THR A 188 8.94 2.82 21.90
CA THR A 188 8.40 2.52 20.57
C THR A 188 7.14 1.66 20.66
N ILE A 189 7.15 0.65 21.53
CA ILE A 189 5.99 -0.20 21.82
C ILE A 189 4.84 0.64 22.37
N ARG A 190 5.11 1.52 23.34
CA ARG A 190 4.09 2.42 23.92
C ARG A 190 3.43 3.28 22.86
N LEU A 191 4.24 4.01 22.09
CA LEU A 191 3.75 4.89 21.03
C LEU A 191 2.93 4.14 19.98
N LYS A 192 3.36 2.94 19.59
CA LYS A 192 2.61 2.09 18.67
C LYS A 192 1.24 1.72 19.23
N TYR A 193 1.18 1.19 20.46
CA TYR A 193 -0.09 0.77 21.04
C TYR A 193 -1.00 1.96 21.37
N ASP A 194 -0.44 3.12 21.72
CA ASP A 194 -1.20 4.36 21.89
C ASP A 194 -1.83 4.81 20.57
N ASP A 195 -1.10 4.71 19.45
CA ASP A 195 -1.65 5.01 18.12
C ASP A 195 -2.72 4.00 17.69
N ASP A 196 -2.46 2.70 17.88
CA ASP A 196 -3.42 1.62 17.63
C ASP A 196 -4.71 1.85 18.43
N LEU A 197 -4.60 2.22 19.71
CA LEU A 197 -5.76 2.49 20.58
C LEU A 197 -6.55 3.70 20.08
N ARG A 198 -5.89 4.82 19.79
CA ARG A 198 -6.56 6.01 19.22
C ARG A 198 -7.29 5.66 17.93
N ARG A 199 -6.61 4.97 17.01
CA ARG A 199 -7.17 4.59 15.72
C ARG A 199 -8.33 3.62 15.86
N PHE A 200 -8.22 2.64 16.76
CA PHE A 200 -9.29 1.69 17.05
C PHE A 200 -10.55 2.39 17.57
N VAL A 201 -10.40 3.34 18.49
CA VAL A 201 -11.51 4.15 19.03
C VAL A 201 -12.17 4.99 17.93
N GLU A 202 -11.38 5.62 17.04
CA GLU A 202 -11.91 6.37 15.90
C GLU A 202 -12.73 5.48 14.96
N LEU A 203 -12.21 4.29 14.63
CA LEU A 203 -12.87 3.34 13.74
C LEU A 203 -14.13 2.73 14.37
N SER A 204 -14.11 2.45 15.68
CA SER A 204 -15.23 1.85 16.41
C SER A 204 -16.41 2.80 16.60
N LYS A 205 -16.16 4.12 16.66
CA LYS A 205 -17.20 5.15 16.74
C LYS A 205 -17.84 5.45 15.38
N ARG A 206 -17.20 5.05 14.28
CA ARG A 206 -17.74 5.25 12.94
C ARG A 206 -18.73 4.11 12.68
N PRO A 207 -20.03 4.38 12.46
CA PRO A 207 -20.97 3.33 12.08
C PRO A 207 -20.43 2.63 10.82
N PRO A 208 -20.62 1.30 10.67
CA PRO A 208 -20.18 0.60 9.48
C PRO A 208 -20.77 1.32 8.28
N SER A 209 -19.91 1.93 7.44
CA SER A 209 -20.35 2.54 6.20
C SER A 209 -21.08 1.45 5.42
N GLY A 210 -22.40 1.64 5.26
CA GLY A 210 -23.35 0.61 4.88
C GLY A 210 -22.87 -0.27 3.75
N ARG A 211 -23.13 -1.58 3.91
CA ARG A 211 -23.22 -2.47 2.75
C ARG A 211 -24.30 -1.89 1.82
N PRO A 212 -24.04 -1.80 0.49
CA PRO A 212 -25.12 -1.64 -0.46
C PRO A 212 -26.08 -2.82 -0.42
#